data_AF-A0A450Z1G0-F1
#
_entry.id   AF-A0A450Z1G0-F1
#
_cell.length_a   1.000
_cell.length_b   1.000
_cell.length_c   1.000
_cell.angle_alpha   90.00
_cell.angle_beta   90.00
_cell.angle_gamma   90.00
#
_symmetry.space_group_name_H-M   'P 1'
#
loop_
_entity.id
_entity.type
_entity.pdbx_description
1 polymer ?
#
loop_
_entity_poly.entity_id
_entity_poly.type
_entity_poly.pdbx_seq_one_letter_code
_entity_poly.pdbx_strand_id
1 'polypeptide(L)'
;MSLQSIFRALATFLLLIATTHAEELVGSIPGQLSVRQGAAVYTIPIEVPPGVAGMQPDLAITYNSNGGNGLLGVGFSLSGLSVITRCGRTIAQDGVKGGVYYDARDRFCLDGQRLIAIAGSDGGNGTEYRTEIDGYSKIVSHGQQGSGPAWWRVQTKSGQVMEFGNTGDSRIEAQGKDTVRLWAVSRIADTVGNRIDFSYHEDNGKGEYYPTRILYAGGKVKFGVEGRSDLSISYEAGSQNNVTKRLLDISVSAGTISTWNYTLQYEGEKYSRLARVDKCAFRRT
;
A
#
# COMPACT_ATOMS: atom_id res chain seq x y z
N MET A 1 -45.85 59.40 -32.79
CA MET A 1 -45.12 58.79 -31.66
C MET A 1 -45.08 57.27 -31.85
N SER A 2 -43.95 56.76 -32.35
CA SER A 2 -43.39 55.43 -32.04
C SER A 2 -42.06 55.31 -32.81
N LEU A 3 -40.98 55.17 -32.06
CA LEU A 3 -39.57 55.27 -32.45
C LEU A 3 -38.98 53.92 -32.91
N GLN A 4 -38.16 54.00 -33.96
CA GLN A 4 -36.80 53.44 -34.14
C GLN A 4 -36.46 51.93 -34.12
N SER A 5 -35.90 51.55 -35.27
CA SER A 5 -34.80 50.61 -35.61
C SER A 5 -33.94 50.04 -34.49
N ILE A 6 -33.66 48.72 -34.54
CA ILE A 6 -32.40 48.13 -34.01
C ILE A 6 -31.94 46.96 -34.92
N PHE A 7 -30.78 47.17 -35.57
CA PHE A 7 -29.98 46.17 -36.28
C PHE A 7 -29.36 45.18 -35.26
N ARG A 8 -29.47 43.87 -35.50
CA ARG A 8 -28.77 42.84 -34.73
C ARG A 8 -27.33 42.67 -35.25
N ALA A 9 -26.34 43.06 -34.46
CA ALA A 9 -24.94 42.66 -34.66
C ALA A 9 -24.66 41.40 -33.82
N LEU A 10 -24.30 40.30 -34.47
CA LEU A 10 -23.89 39.05 -33.83
C LEU A 10 -22.36 39.11 -33.64
N ALA A 11 -21.90 39.27 -32.40
CA ALA A 11 -20.47 39.20 -32.06
C ALA A 11 -20.10 37.76 -31.68
N THR A 12 -19.39 37.07 -32.57
CA THR A 12 -18.84 35.73 -32.31
C THR A 12 -17.55 35.88 -31.50
N PHE A 13 -17.60 35.56 -30.21
CA PHE A 13 -16.42 35.57 -29.34
C PHE A 13 -15.72 34.22 -29.44
N LEU A 14 -14.60 34.16 -30.17
CA LEU A 14 -13.77 32.95 -30.29
C LEU A 14 -12.87 32.86 -29.04
N LEU A 15 -13.19 31.93 -28.14
CA LEU A 15 -12.38 31.64 -26.97
C LEU A 15 -11.17 30.78 -27.38
N LEU A 16 -9.98 31.38 -27.49
CA LEU A 16 -8.73 30.62 -27.61
C LEU A 16 -8.46 29.92 -26.27
N ILE A 17 -8.69 28.60 -26.22
CA ILE A 17 -8.19 27.75 -25.14
C ILE A 17 -6.72 27.51 -25.44
N ALA A 18 -5.82 28.23 -24.75
CA ALA A 18 -4.41 27.88 -24.76
C ALA A 18 -4.24 26.56 -23.99
N THR A 19 -4.08 25.46 -24.70
CA THR A 19 -3.63 24.19 -24.11
C THR A 19 -2.18 24.37 -23.71
N THR A 20 -1.93 24.57 -22.42
CA THR A 20 -0.58 24.47 -21.86
C THR A 20 -0.13 23.02 -21.98
N HIS A 21 0.61 22.69 -23.03
CA HIS A 21 1.32 21.43 -23.11
C HIS A 21 2.46 21.50 -22.10
N ALA A 22 2.34 20.75 -21.01
CA ALA A 22 3.48 20.40 -20.18
C ALA A 22 4.38 19.51 -21.05
N GLU A 23 5.53 20.02 -21.44
CA GLU A 23 6.56 19.26 -22.15
C GLU A 23 7.12 18.24 -21.15
N GLU A 24 6.72 16.97 -21.26
CA GLU A 24 7.39 15.91 -20.51
C GLU A 24 8.82 15.82 -21.04
N LEU A 25 9.79 16.19 -20.20
CA LEU A 25 11.19 15.90 -20.45
C LEU A 25 11.35 14.39 -20.64
N VAL A 26 11.57 13.99 -21.90
CA VAL A 26 11.84 12.60 -22.26
C VAL A 26 13.05 12.12 -21.45
N GLY A 27 12.85 11.08 -20.66
CA GLY A 27 13.89 10.52 -19.78
C GLY A 27 13.75 10.88 -18.30
N SER A 28 12.73 11.64 -17.90
CA SER A 28 12.38 11.81 -16.48
C SER A 28 11.40 10.74 -16.02
N ILE A 29 11.51 10.29 -14.76
CA ILE A 29 10.51 9.42 -14.14
C ILE A 29 9.33 10.31 -13.74
N PRO A 30 8.09 10.01 -14.15
CA PRO A 30 6.95 10.83 -13.75
C PRO A 30 6.85 10.85 -12.23
N GLY A 31 6.53 12.01 -11.67
CA GLY A 31 6.34 12.17 -10.24
C GLY A 31 5.36 13.29 -9.94
N GLN A 32 4.56 13.12 -8.89
CA GLN A 32 3.55 14.08 -8.49
C GLN A 32 3.80 14.60 -7.08
N LEU A 33 3.98 15.92 -6.96
CA LEU A 33 4.01 16.62 -5.68
C LEU A 33 2.59 17.05 -5.28
N SER A 34 2.25 16.86 -4.01
CA SER A 34 1.03 17.38 -3.40
C SER A 34 1.25 17.74 -1.93
N VAL A 35 0.32 18.49 -1.35
CA VAL A 35 0.28 18.74 0.10
C VAL A 35 -0.97 18.11 0.66
N ARG A 36 -0.84 17.29 1.70
CA ARG A 36 -1.96 16.63 2.38
C ARG A 36 -1.85 16.85 3.88
N GLN A 37 -2.85 17.51 4.47
CA GLN A 37 -2.90 17.79 5.90
C GLN A 37 -1.63 18.48 6.43
N GLY A 38 -1.07 19.40 5.64
CA GLY A 38 0.17 20.12 5.99
C GLY A 38 1.47 19.36 5.74
N ALA A 39 1.42 18.09 5.35
CA ALA A 39 2.59 17.31 4.96
C ALA A 39 2.87 17.43 3.46
N ALA A 40 4.15 17.53 3.08
CA ALA A 40 4.57 17.38 1.68
C ALA A 40 4.53 15.90 1.29
N VAL A 41 3.89 15.60 0.15
CA VAL A 41 3.72 14.24 -0.38
C VAL A 41 4.22 14.18 -1.81
N TYR A 42 5.12 13.25 -2.11
CA TYR A 42 5.63 13.03 -3.47
C TYR A 42 5.43 11.58 -3.90
N THR A 43 4.88 11.34 -5.09
CA THR A 43 4.56 9.97 -5.56
C THR A 43 5.28 9.69 -6.87
N ILE A 44 6.02 8.58 -6.92
CA ILE A 44 6.70 8.05 -8.11
C ILE A 44 6.07 6.70 -8.45
N PRO A 45 5.19 6.60 -9.46
CA PRO A 45 4.56 5.35 -9.84
C PRO A 45 5.60 4.36 -10.39
N ILE A 46 5.41 3.08 -10.06
CA ILE A 46 6.18 1.99 -10.63
C ILE A 46 5.38 1.43 -11.81
N GLU A 47 5.87 1.67 -13.01
CA GLU A 47 5.24 1.12 -14.22
C GLU A 47 5.33 -0.41 -14.23
N VAL A 48 4.19 -1.05 -14.45
CA VAL A 48 4.07 -2.49 -14.61
C VAL A 48 3.35 -2.84 -15.92
N PRO A 49 3.74 -3.94 -16.60
CA PRO A 49 3.01 -4.43 -17.76
C PRO A 49 1.52 -4.63 -17.45
N PRO A 50 0.62 -4.35 -18.40
CA PRO A 50 -0.80 -4.48 -18.17
C PRO A 50 -1.19 -5.94 -17.87
N GLY A 51 -2.10 -6.11 -16.92
CA GLY A 51 -2.71 -7.39 -16.61
C GLY A 51 -3.94 -7.68 -17.45
N VAL A 52 -4.38 -8.94 -17.47
CA VAL A 52 -5.65 -9.32 -18.11
C VAL A 52 -6.79 -8.58 -17.42
N ALA A 53 -7.68 -7.96 -18.21
CA ALA A 53 -8.80 -7.14 -17.72
C ALA A 53 -8.37 -6.01 -16.74
N GLY A 54 -7.13 -5.52 -16.85
CA GLY A 54 -6.60 -4.47 -15.95
C GLY A 54 -6.16 -4.98 -14.57
N MET A 55 -6.13 -6.31 -14.35
CA MET A 55 -5.66 -6.91 -13.10
C MET A 55 -4.14 -6.88 -12.99
N GLN A 56 -3.62 -5.73 -12.57
CA GLN A 56 -2.20 -5.45 -12.34
C GLN A 56 -2.00 -4.76 -10.99
N PRO A 57 -0.82 -4.89 -10.36
CA PRO A 57 -0.54 -4.18 -9.12
C PRO A 57 -0.39 -2.67 -9.39
N ASP A 58 -0.91 -1.85 -8.48
CA ASP A 58 -0.73 -0.40 -8.49
C ASP A 58 0.30 -0.02 -7.42
N LEU A 59 1.57 0.12 -7.83
CA LEU A 59 2.71 0.35 -6.93
C LEU A 59 3.28 1.75 -7.13
N ALA A 60 3.72 2.38 -6.05
CA ALA A 60 4.47 3.63 -6.14
C ALA A 60 5.46 3.78 -4.97
N ILE A 61 6.56 4.50 -5.21
CA ILE A 61 7.41 5.02 -4.15
C ILE A 61 6.80 6.35 -3.71
N THR A 62 6.42 6.45 -2.44
CA THR A 62 5.77 7.63 -1.88
C THR A 62 6.63 8.25 -0.79
N TYR A 63 6.86 9.56 -0.88
CA TYR A 63 7.41 10.38 0.19
C TYR A 63 6.28 11.05 0.98
N ASN A 64 6.43 11.13 2.29
CA ASN A 64 5.63 11.96 3.18
C ASN A 64 6.58 12.62 4.19
N SER A 65 6.52 13.94 4.34
CA SER A 65 7.40 14.67 5.27
C SER A 65 7.23 14.31 6.75
N ASN A 66 6.09 13.71 7.12
CA ASN A 66 5.84 13.15 8.45
C ASN A 66 6.16 11.65 8.56
N GLY A 67 6.64 11.04 7.47
CA GLY A 67 6.97 9.62 7.42
C GLY A 67 8.20 9.29 8.25
N GLY A 68 8.12 8.18 8.98
CA GLY A 68 9.25 7.65 9.75
C GLY A 68 10.30 6.96 8.88
N ASN A 69 11.26 6.29 9.52
CA ASN A 69 12.21 5.42 8.84
C ASN A 69 11.56 4.06 8.52
N GLY A 70 11.78 3.55 7.31
CA GLY A 70 11.23 2.27 6.88
C GLY A 70 12.05 1.61 5.78
N LEU A 71 11.43 0.72 5.01
CA LEU A 71 12.08 -0.06 3.95
C LEU A 71 12.77 0.80 2.88
N LEU A 72 12.33 2.05 2.70
CA LEU A 72 12.85 3.01 1.72
C LEU A 72 13.56 4.20 2.39
N GLY A 73 13.97 4.06 3.65
CA GLY A 73 14.59 5.14 4.41
C GLY A 73 13.56 6.10 5.04
N VAL A 74 14.04 7.24 5.53
CA VAL A 74 13.20 8.24 6.23
C VAL A 74 12.28 8.95 5.25
N GLY A 75 10.99 8.98 5.58
CA GLY A 75 9.96 9.70 4.82
C GLY A 75 9.45 8.95 3.59
N PHE A 76 10.18 7.96 3.08
CA PHE A 76 9.79 7.18 1.91
C PHE A 76 9.21 5.81 2.28
N SER A 77 8.19 5.39 1.53
CA SER A 77 7.53 4.09 1.65
C SER A 77 7.08 3.58 0.28
N LEU A 78 6.73 2.29 0.22
CA LEU A 78 6.21 1.63 -0.97
C LEU A 78 4.69 1.52 -0.78
N SER A 79 3.92 2.16 -1.64
CA SER A 79 2.46 2.04 -1.67
C SER A 79 2.02 0.89 -2.58
N GLY A 80 0.75 0.50 -2.47
CA GLY A 80 0.17 -0.61 -3.23
C GLY A 80 0.20 -1.97 -2.53
N LEU A 81 0.64 -1.99 -1.28
CA LEU A 81 0.68 -3.17 -0.42
C LEU A 81 -0.28 -2.94 0.76
N SER A 82 -1.53 -3.34 0.58
CA SER A 82 -2.57 -3.21 1.60
C SER A 82 -2.30 -4.17 2.77
N VAL A 83 -2.66 -3.74 3.97
CA VAL A 83 -2.50 -4.52 5.20
C VAL A 83 -3.70 -4.38 6.12
N ILE A 84 -4.03 -5.45 6.84
CA ILE A 84 -4.82 -5.37 8.06
C ILE A 84 -3.84 -5.40 9.22
N THR A 85 -4.03 -4.49 10.17
CA THR A 85 -3.19 -4.36 11.37
C THR A 85 -4.05 -4.37 12.61
N ARG A 86 -3.42 -4.70 13.74
CA ARG A 86 -4.00 -4.36 15.03
C ARG A 86 -3.90 -2.85 15.27
N CYS A 87 -4.91 -2.29 15.91
CA CYS A 87 -4.96 -0.91 16.33
C CYS A 87 -5.55 -0.83 17.75
N GLY A 88 -5.29 0.30 18.42
CA GLY A 88 -5.74 0.53 19.78
C GLY A 88 -7.21 0.92 19.88
N ARG A 89 -7.74 0.87 21.09
CA ARG A 89 -9.06 1.42 21.44
C ARG A 89 -8.95 2.93 21.64
N THR A 90 -9.98 3.64 21.22
CA THR A 90 -10.08 5.10 21.38
C THR A 90 -11.28 5.46 22.23
N ILE A 91 -11.24 6.63 22.89
CA ILE A 91 -12.39 7.10 23.67
C ILE A 91 -13.62 7.31 22.77
N ALA A 92 -13.41 7.83 21.55
CA ALA A 92 -14.50 8.14 20.63
C ALA A 92 -15.22 6.89 20.12
N GLN A 93 -14.50 5.82 19.76
CA GLN A 93 -15.11 4.60 19.23
C GLN A 93 -15.43 3.55 20.31
N ASP A 94 -14.62 3.46 21.36
CA ASP A 94 -14.69 2.35 22.33
C ASP A 94 -15.03 2.79 23.77
N GLY A 95 -15.19 4.09 24.03
CA GLY A 95 -15.42 4.66 25.36
C GLY A 95 -14.20 4.63 26.29
N VAL A 96 -13.10 4.00 25.88
CA VAL A 96 -11.87 3.84 26.66
C VAL A 96 -10.66 4.00 25.75
N LYS A 97 -9.56 4.55 26.28
CA LYS A 97 -8.27 4.55 25.59
C LYS A 97 -7.52 3.26 25.88
N GLY A 98 -6.98 2.60 24.85
CA GLY A 98 -6.13 1.42 24.99
C GLY A 98 -5.17 1.29 23.82
N GLY A 99 -3.98 0.75 24.06
CA GLY A 99 -3.03 0.40 23.00
C GLY A 99 -3.37 -0.92 22.33
N VAL A 100 -2.42 -1.43 21.54
CA VAL A 100 -2.36 -2.85 21.16
C VAL A 100 -1.69 -3.60 22.30
N TYR A 101 -2.24 -4.77 22.64
CA TYR A 101 -1.79 -5.64 23.73
C TYR A 101 -1.47 -7.07 23.24
N TYR A 102 -1.86 -7.41 22.01
CA TYR A 102 -1.87 -8.77 21.46
C TYR A 102 -2.82 -9.71 22.20
N ASP A 103 -4.00 -9.18 22.57
CA ASP A 103 -5.09 -9.93 23.20
C ASP A 103 -6.48 -9.49 22.68
N ALA A 104 -7.55 -10.01 23.29
CA ALA A 104 -8.93 -9.73 22.89
C ALA A 104 -9.38 -8.26 23.06
N ARG A 105 -8.56 -7.40 23.69
CA ARG A 105 -8.82 -5.95 23.79
C ARG A 105 -8.45 -5.20 22.51
N ASP A 106 -7.64 -5.82 21.66
CA ASP A 106 -7.18 -5.20 20.43
C ASP A 106 -8.32 -5.00 19.45
N ARG A 107 -8.09 -4.07 18.55
CA ARG A 107 -8.96 -3.68 17.46
C ARG A 107 -8.25 -3.91 16.14
N PHE A 108 -9.00 -3.94 15.04
CA PHE A 108 -8.45 -4.17 13.72
C PHE A 108 -8.69 -2.97 12.81
N CYS A 109 -7.71 -2.71 11.96
CA CYS A 109 -7.71 -1.60 11.02
C CYS A 109 -7.22 -2.06 9.65
N LEU A 110 -8.01 -1.83 8.60
CA LEU A 110 -7.62 -2.04 7.20
C LEU A 110 -7.02 -0.75 6.66
N ASP A 111 -5.73 -0.77 6.30
CA ASP A 111 -4.99 0.41 5.84
C ASP A 111 -5.14 1.64 6.76
N GLY A 112 -5.16 1.38 8.08
CA GLY A 112 -5.34 2.40 9.12
C GLY A 112 -6.80 2.78 9.40
N GLN A 113 -7.76 2.32 8.60
CA GLN A 113 -9.17 2.56 8.83
C GLN A 113 -9.79 1.50 9.75
N ARG A 114 -10.46 1.96 10.82
CA ARG A 114 -11.07 1.11 11.83
C ARG A 114 -12.07 0.12 11.24
N LEU A 115 -11.97 -1.15 11.63
CA LEU A 115 -12.94 -2.20 11.34
C LEU A 115 -13.93 -2.37 12.49
N ILE A 116 -15.22 -2.27 12.19
CA ILE A 116 -16.32 -2.41 13.15
C ILE A 116 -16.98 -3.77 12.92
N ALA A 117 -16.97 -4.63 13.93
CA ALA A 117 -17.68 -5.91 13.90
C ALA A 117 -19.20 -5.65 13.88
N ILE A 118 -19.87 -6.17 12.87
CA ILE A 118 -21.33 -6.03 12.69
C ILE A 118 -22.08 -7.34 12.91
N ALA A 119 -21.39 -8.49 12.85
CA ALA A 119 -21.94 -9.79 13.19
C ALA A 119 -20.82 -10.74 13.64
N GLY A 120 -21.00 -11.42 14.76
CA GLY A 120 -19.96 -12.24 15.40
C GLY A 120 -19.20 -11.50 16.51
N SER A 121 -18.19 -12.14 17.07
CA SER A 121 -17.34 -11.56 18.13
C SER A 121 -16.14 -10.87 17.50
N ASP A 122 -15.84 -9.63 17.89
CA ASP A 122 -14.62 -8.94 17.44
C ASP A 122 -13.37 -9.82 17.66
N GLY A 123 -12.53 -9.95 16.63
CA GLY A 123 -11.39 -10.87 16.54
C GLY A 123 -11.72 -12.36 16.35
N GLY A 124 -13.00 -12.78 16.44
CA GLY A 124 -13.43 -14.17 16.34
C GLY A 124 -13.54 -14.70 14.91
N ASN A 125 -13.53 -16.02 14.73
CA ASN A 125 -13.70 -16.67 13.43
C ASN A 125 -15.11 -16.44 12.85
N GLY A 126 -15.19 -16.13 11.55
CA GLY A 126 -16.44 -15.91 10.84
C GLY A 126 -17.11 -14.57 11.15
N THR A 127 -16.40 -13.66 11.82
CA THR A 127 -16.95 -12.35 12.19
C THR A 127 -16.94 -11.45 10.97
N GLU A 128 -18.06 -10.77 10.76
CA GLU A 128 -18.25 -9.84 9.67
C GLU A 128 -18.03 -8.40 10.15
N TYR A 129 -17.28 -7.64 9.37
CA TYR A 129 -16.89 -6.26 9.66
C TYR A 129 -17.27 -5.32 8.52
N ARG A 130 -17.34 -4.04 8.87
CA ARG A 130 -17.31 -2.91 7.94
C ARG A 130 -16.20 -1.95 8.34
N THR A 131 -15.75 -1.15 7.39
CA THR A 131 -14.90 -0.01 7.72
C THR A 131 -15.75 1.09 8.37
N GLU A 132 -15.20 1.86 9.31
CA GLU A 132 -15.96 2.88 10.05
C GLU A 132 -16.61 3.93 9.13
N ILE A 133 -15.82 4.49 8.21
CA ILE A 133 -16.36 5.17 7.02
C ILE A 133 -16.69 4.08 5.99
N ASP A 134 -17.96 3.71 5.89
CA ASP A 134 -18.36 2.52 5.12
C ASP A 134 -18.07 2.68 3.61
N GLY A 135 -17.15 1.86 3.11
CA GLY A 135 -16.83 1.74 1.69
C GLY A 135 -17.67 0.69 0.94
N TYR A 136 -18.66 0.09 1.61
CA TYR A 136 -19.48 -1.04 1.14
C TYR A 136 -18.69 -2.33 0.88
N SER A 137 -17.50 -2.45 1.46
CA SER A 137 -16.72 -3.69 1.43
C SER A 137 -17.23 -4.64 2.53
N LYS A 138 -17.45 -5.90 2.17
CA LYS A 138 -17.71 -6.98 3.13
C LYS A 138 -16.38 -7.55 3.60
N ILE A 139 -16.11 -7.52 4.89
CA ILE A 139 -14.85 -7.99 5.48
C ILE A 139 -15.18 -9.13 6.44
N VAL A 140 -14.51 -10.27 6.31
CA VAL A 140 -14.75 -11.45 7.15
C VAL A 140 -13.42 -11.98 7.69
N SER A 141 -13.35 -12.20 8.99
CA SER A 141 -12.22 -12.87 9.64
C SER A 141 -12.37 -14.39 9.55
N HIS A 142 -11.25 -15.09 9.42
CA HIS A 142 -11.21 -16.55 9.27
C HIS A 142 -10.14 -17.19 10.16
N GLY A 143 -10.50 -18.34 10.74
CA GLY A 143 -9.65 -19.08 11.67
C GLY A 143 -9.36 -18.32 12.96
N GLN A 144 -8.47 -18.88 13.77
CA GLN A 144 -7.94 -18.27 14.99
C GLN A 144 -6.45 -18.63 15.11
N GLN A 145 -5.64 -17.64 15.46
CA GLN A 145 -4.23 -17.81 15.80
C GLN A 145 -3.86 -16.84 16.93
N GLY A 146 -3.42 -17.40 18.06
CA GLY A 146 -3.25 -16.63 19.30
C GLY A 146 -4.57 -15.98 19.71
N SER A 147 -4.58 -14.65 19.82
CA SER A 147 -5.74 -13.87 20.25
C SER A 147 -6.53 -13.18 19.13
N GLY A 148 -6.38 -13.61 17.88
CA GLY A 148 -7.15 -13.04 16.78
C GLY A 148 -7.23 -13.93 15.54
N PRO A 149 -7.72 -13.40 14.42
CA PRO A 149 -7.95 -14.18 13.21
C PRO A 149 -6.67 -14.76 12.61
N ALA A 150 -6.78 -15.93 11.99
CA ALA A 150 -5.68 -16.46 11.19
C ALA A 150 -5.52 -15.64 9.90
N TRP A 151 -6.60 -15.35 9.20
CA TRP A 151 -6.54 -14.55 7.97
C TRP A 151 -7.86 -13.81 7.73
N TRP A 152 -7.90 -12.94 6.72
CA TRP A 152 -9.07 -12.14 6.40
C TRP A 152 -9.42 -12.19 4.93
N ARG A 153 -10.72 -12.14 4.64
CA ARG A 153 -11.27 -11.97 3.31
C ARG A 153 -12.00 -10.64 3.20
N VAL A 154 -11.62 -9.82 2.23
CA VAL A 154 -12.29 -8.56 1.91
C VAL A 154 -12.90 -8.67 0.53
N GLN A 155 -14.21 -8.47 0.41
CA GLN A 155 -14.91 -8.37 -0.86
C GLN A 155 -15.36 -6.93 -1.05
N THR A 156 -14.82 -6.27 -2.07
CA THR A 156 -15.16 -4.88 -2.40
C THR A 156 -16.52 -4.78 -3.07
N LYS A 157 -17.09 -3.57 -3.12
CA LYS A 157 -18.32 -3.28 -3.85
C LYS A 157 -18.24 -3.63 -5.35
N SER A 158 -17.05 -3.57 -5.95
CA SER A 158 -16.83 -3.92 -7.37
C SER A 158 -16.70 -5.44 -7.59
N GLY A 159 -16.79 -6.26 -6.54
CA GLY A 159 -16.70 -7.71 -6.62
C GLY A 159 -15.27 -8.27 -6.53
N GLN A 160 -14.25 -7.41 -6.48
CA GLN A 160 -12.87 -7.83 -6.25
C GLN A 160 -12.73 -8.44 -4.84
N VAL A 161 -12.04 -9.57 -4.75
CA VAL A 161 -11.77 -10.31 -3.51
C VAL A 161 -10.31 -10.17 -3.16
N MET A 162 -10.02 -9.74 -1.94
CA MET A 162 -8.68 -9.62 -1.39
C MET A 162 -8.55 -10.55 -0.19
N GLU A 163 -7.41 -11.23 -0.10
CA GLU A 163 -7.06 -12.12 1.01
C GLU A 163 -5.85 -11.53 1.74
N PHE A 164 -5.89 -11.55 3.07
CA PHE A 164 -4.81 -11.01 3.92
C PHE A 164 -4.35 -12.07 4.92
N GLY A 165 -3.05 -12.34 4.97
CA GLY A 165 -2.44 -13.35 5.86
C GLY A 165 -2.84 -14.79 5.57
N ASN A 166 -3.38 -15.06 4.37
CA ASN A 166 -3.84 -16.39 3.99
C ASN A 166 -2.66 -17.33 3.64
N THR A 167 -1.49 -16.76 3.33
CA THR A 167 -0.22 -17.51 3.22
C THR A 167 0.61 -17.30 4.48
N GLY A 168 1.51 -18.24 4.79
CA GLY A 168 2.38 -18.12 5.99
C GLY A 168 3.18 -16.83 5.98
N ASP A 169 3.86 -16.54 4.87
CA ASP A 169 4.71 -15.35 4.70
C ASP A 169 3.97 -14.00 4.74
N SER A 170 2.64 -13.99 4.63
CA SER A 170 1.83 -12.77 4.71
C SER A 170 1.19 -12.55 6.07
N ARG A 171 1.46 -13.42 7.05
CA ARG A 171 0.81 -13.43 8.36
C ARG A 171 1.83 -13.21 9.46
N ILE A 172 2.19 -11.95 9.67
CA ILE A 172 3.31 -11.56 10.52
C ILE A 172 2.94 -11.66 12.00
N GLU A 173 3.58 -12.58 12.73
CA GLU A 173 3.42 -12.70 14.18
C GLU A 173 4.17 -11.63 14.98
N ALA A 174 3.61 -11.29 16.14
CA ALA A 174 4.30 -10.50 17.14
C ALA A 174 5.46 -11.32 17.69
N GLN A 175 6.69 -10.80 17.60
CA GLN A 175 7.89 -11.51 18.06
C GLN A 175 7.70 -12.00 19.50
N GLY A 176 8.01 -13.28 19.73
CA GLY A 176 7.86 -13.95 21.02
C GLY A 176 6.42 -14.33 21.40
N LYS A 177 5.45 -14.23 20.49
CA LYS A 177 4.05 -14.61 20.70
C LYS A 177 3.51 -15.39 19.50
N ASP A 178 2.50 -16.22 19.73
CA ASP A 178 1.76 -16.90 18.66
C ASP A 178 0.66 -16.02 18.04
N THR A 179 0.59 -14.74 18.42
CA THR A 179 -0.46 -13.82 17.98
C THR A 179 0.00 -13.00 16.78
N VAL A 180 -0.80 -13.01 15.71
CA VAL A 180 -0.54 -12.21 14.51
C VAL A 180 -0.67 -10.72 14.82
N ARG A 181 0.34 -9.92 14.44
CA ARG A 181 0.33 -8.45 14.55
C ARG A 181 -0.17 -7.75 13.29
N LEU A 182 0.10 -8.35 12.13
CA LEU A 182 -0.17 -7.76 10.81
C LEU A 182 -0.49 -8.87 9.80
N TRP A 183 -1.54 -8.66 9.01
CA TRP A 183 -1.91 -9.51 7.88
C TRP A 183 -1.71 -8.72 6.59
N ALA A 184 -0.65 -9.04 5.84
CA ALA A 184 -0.37 -8.43 4.55
C ALA A 184 -1.27 -9.04 3.47
N VAL A 185 -1.61 -8.25 2.45
CA VAL A 185 -2.35 -8.79 1.29
C VAL A 185 -1.56 -9.93 0.66
N SER A 186 -2.15 -11.11 0.58
CA SER A 186 -1.57 -12.30 -0.04
C SER A 186 -2.06 -12.49 -1.47
N ARG A 187 -3.30 -12.07 -1.74
CA ARG A 187 -3.94 -12.21 -3.05
C ARG A 187 -4.99 -11.14 -3.28
N ILE A 188 -5.08 -10.68 -4.52
CA ILE A 188 -6.22 -9.91 -5.05
C ILE A 188 -6.74 -10.66 -6.27
N ALA A 189 -8.04 -10.91 -6.35
CA ALA A 189 -8.68 -11.62 -7.46
C ALA A 189 -9.96 -10.92 -7.92
N ASP A 190 -10.24 -10.99 -9.22
CA ASP A 190 -11.53 -10.57 -9.77
C ASP A 190 -12.58 -11.70 -9.73
N THR A 191 -13.78 -11.42 -10.22
CA THR A 191 -14.91 -12.36 -10.20
C THR A 191 -14.77 -13.51 -11.20
N VAL A 192 -13.80 -13.47 -12.12
CA VAL A 192 -13.59 -14.47 -13.17
C VAL A 192 -12.29 -15.26 -13.00
N GLY A 193 -11.54 -15.00 -11.92
CA GLY A 193 -10.37 -15.76 -11.49
C GLY A 193 -9.01 -15.18 -11.91
N ASN A 194 -8.96 -14.01 -12.54
CA ASN A 194 -7.69 -13.30 -12.70
C ASN A 194 -7.20 -12.87 -11.33
N ARG A 195 -5.90 -13.03 -11.07
CA ARG A 195 -5.34 -12.79 -9.74
C ARG A 195 -3.98 -12.13 -9.78
N ILE A 196 -3.67 -11.48 -8.67
CA ILE A 196 -2.39 -10.90 -8.29
C ILE A 196 -2.00 -11.59 -6.98
N ASP A 197 -0.92 -12.35 -6.99
CA ASP A 197 -0.38 -13.07 -5.84
C ASP A 197 0.83 -12.31 -5.28
N PHE A 198 0.87 -12.10 -3.98
CA PHE A 198 1.92 -11.37 -3.26
C PHE A 198 2.73 -12.36 -2.41
N SER A 199 4.05 -12.19 -2.39
CA SER A 199 4.97 -12.99 -1.58
C SER A 199 5.89 -12.07 -0.79
N TYR A 200 6.26 -12.51 0.40
CA TYR A 200 7.03 -11.74 1.36
C TYR A 200 8.19 -12.57 1.92
N HIS A 201 9.15 -11.88 2.50
CA HIS A 201 10.08 -12.46 3.45
C HIS A 201 9.54 -12.15 4.84
N GLU A 202 9.67 -13.11 5.74
CA GLU A 202 9.24 -13.01 7.12
C GLU A 202 10.33 -13.60 8.03
N ASP A 203 10.68 -12.86 9.09
CA ASP A 203 11.58 -13.26 10.16
C ASP A 203 10.88 -12.99 11.51
N ASN A 204 10.16 -14.00 12.00
CA ASN A 204 9.47 -13.95 13.29
C ASN A 204 10.40 -13.75 14.49
N GLY A 205 11.67 -14.15 14.36
CA GLY A 205 12.67 -13.92 15.40
C GLY A 205 12.99 -12.44 15.60
N LYS A 206 12.81 -11.64 14.56
CA LYS A 206 13.06 -10.19 14.54
C LYS A 206 11.80 -9.33 14.37
N GLY A 207 10.65 -9.95 14.15
CA GLY A 207 9.42 -9.27 13.75
C GLY A 207 9.55 -8.51 12.41
N GLU A 208 10.52 -8.87 11.58
CA GLU A 208 10.83 -8.20 10.31
C GLU A 208 10.07 -8.87 9.16
N TYR A 209 9.55 -8.06 8.23
CA TYR A 209 8.98 -8.56 6.99
C TYR A 209 9.13 -7.53 5.87
N TYR A 210 9.16 -7.98 4.62
CA TYR A 210 9.16 -7.11 3.44
C TYR A 210 8.69 -7.87 2.20
N PRO A 211 8.11 -7.18 1.19
CA PRO A 211 7.70 -7.83 -0.06
C PRO A 211 8.92 -8.38 -0.80
N THR A 212 8.76 -9.54 -1.43
CA THR A 212 9.80 -10.16 -2.26
C THR A 212 9.37 -10.30 -3.71
N ARG A 213 8.07 -10.56 -3.95
CA ARG A 213 7.55 -10.76 -5.30
C ARG A 213 6.05 -10.47 -5.37
N ILE A 214 5.63 -9.93 -6.51
CA ILE A 214 4.23 -9.92 -6.96
C ILE A 214 4.16 -10.64 -8.30
N LEU A 215 3.21 -11.56 -8.44
CA LEU A 215 2.97 -12.33 -9.65
C LEU A 215 1.53 -12.12 -10.11
N TYR A 216 1.35 -11.81 -11.39
CA TYR A 216 0.05 -11.59 -12.00
C TYR A 216 0.10 -11.96 -13.49
N ALA A 217 -1.04 -11.95 -14.18
CA ALA A 217 -1.10 -12.43 -15.56
C ALA A 217 -0.19 -11.64 -16.53
N GLY A 218 -0.04 -10.33 -16.32
CA GLY A 218 0.79 -9.46 -17.16
C GLY A 218 2.29 -9.59 -16.90
N GLY A 219 2.70 -10.14 -15.75
CA GLY A 219 4.10 -10.16 -15.40
C GLY A 219 4.42 -10.44 -13.94
N LYS A 220 5.60 -10.00 -13.54
CA LYS A 220 6.18 -10.21 -12.22
C LYS A 220 6.95 -8.98 -11.78
N VAL A 221 6.74 -8.56 -10.55
CA VAL A 221 7.55 -7.57 -9.86
C VAL A 221 8.38 -8.29 -8.80
N LYS A 222 9.67 -7.98 -8.71
CA LYS A 222 10.59 -8.48 -7.69
C LYS A 222 11.19 -7.31 -6.93
N PHE A 223 11.41 -7.53 -5.64
CA PHE A 223 11.96 -6.53 -4.73
C PHE A 223 13.34 -7.01 -4.25
N GLY A 224 14.40 -6.36 -4.71
CA GLY A 224 15.75 -6.57 -4.21
C GLY A 224 15.95 -5.77 -2.93
N VAL A 225 16.65 -6.36 -1.95
CA VAL A 225 16.96 -5.69 -0.68
C VAL A 225 18.44 -5.82 -0.35
N GLU A 226 18.94 -4.86 0.40
CA GLU A 226 20.29 -4.87 0.96
C GLU A 226 20.28 -4.64 2.47
N GLY A 227 21.38 -4.98 3.14
CA GLY A 227 21.58 -4.59 4.53
C GLY A 227 21.75 -3.08 4.65
N ARG A 228 21.41 -2.53 5.81
CA ARG A 228 21.59 -1.11 6.14
C ARG A 228 22.38 -0.95 7.43
N SER A 229 23.06 0.19 7.58
CA SER A 229 23.80 0.54 8.80
C SER A 229 22.90 1.18 9.87
N ASP A 230 21.86 1.90 9.46
CA ASP A 230 20.91 2.58 10.33
C ASP A 230 19.74 1.67 10.74
N LEU A 231 20.07 0.60 11.47
CA LEU A 231 19.08 -0.37 11.95
C LEU A 231 18.01 0.33 12.80
N SER A 232 16.74 0.06 12.51
CA SER A 232 15.63 0.51 13.35
C SER A 232 15.09 -0.67 14.14
N ILE A 233 15.01 -0.51 15.46
CA ILE A 233 14.41 -1.46 16.38
C ILE A 233 13.31 -0.72 17.13
N SER A 234 12.09 -1.23 17.06
CA SER A 234 10.96 -0.72 17.84
C SER A 234 10.29 -1.85 18.61
N TYR A 235 9.45 -1.46 19.56
CA TYR A 235 8.70 -2.39 20.38
C TYR A 235 7.22 -2.00 20.40
N GLU A 236 6.35 -2.99 20.30
CA GLU A 236 4.92 -2.85 20.50
C GLU A 236 4.48 -3.94 21.48
N ALA A 237 3.87 -3.56 22.60
CA ALA A 237 3.38 -4.52 23.61
C ALA A 237 4.39 -5.62 24.03
N GLY A 238 5.68 -5.26 24.10
CA GLY A 238 6.78 -6.14 24.47
C GLY A 238 7.36 -6.99 23.32
N SER A 239 6.77 -6.96 22.13
CA SER A 239 7.28 -7.65 20.94
C SER A 239 8.16 -6.73 20.11
N GLN A 240 9.31 -7.23 19.69
CA GLN A 240 10.29 -6.49 18.90
C GLN A 240 9.94 -6.47 17.41
N ASN A 241 10.15 -5.32 16.76
CA ASN A 241 10.03 -5.13 15.32
C ASN A 241 11.31 -4.50 14.77
N ASN A 242 11.98 -5.21 13.88
CA ASN A 242 13.23 -4.74 13.27
C ASN A 242 13.04 -4.31 11.83
N VAL A 243 13.82 -3.32 11.42
CA VAL A 243 14.08 -2.98 10.04
C VAL A 243 15.59 -3.05 9.84
N THR A 244 16.05 -4.21 9.37
CA THR A 244 17.47 -4.52 9.09
C THR A 244 17.78 -4.45 7.61
N LYS A 245 16.75 -4.43 6.76
CA LYS A 245 16.86 -4.30 5.31
C LYS A 245 16.32 -2.96 4.81
N ARG A 246 16.79 -2.57 3.63
CA ARG A 246 16.20 -1.51 2.79
C ARG A 246 16.11 -1.98 1.34
N LEU A 247 15.18 -1.41 0.58
CA LEU A 247 14.96 -1.75 -0.82
C LEU A 247 16.14 -1.28 -1.67
N LEU A 248 16.76 -2.18 -2.41
CA LEU A 248 17.84 -1.88 -3.34
C LEU A 248 17.31 -1.61 -4.75
N ASP A 249 16.40 -2.46 -5.22
CA ASP A 249 15.82 -2.37 -6.55
C ASP A 249 14.39 -2.91 -6.63
N ILE A 250 13.68 -2.45 -7.66
CA ILE A 250 12.39 -3.00 -8.08
C ILE A 250 12.51 -3.44 -9.54
N SER A 251 12.56 -4.75 -9.74
CA SER A 251 12.68 -5.36 -11.06
C SER A 251 11.30 -5.77 -11.58
N VAL A 252 10.93 -5.31 -12.77
CA VAL A 252 9.63 -5.57 -13.42
C VAL A 252 9.84 -6.37 -14.70
N SER A 253 9.09 -7.45 -14.87
CA SER A 253 9.18 -8.33 -16.06
C SER A 253 7.80 -8.65 -16.63
N ALA A 254 7.68 -8.68 -17.96
CA ALA A 254 6.54 -9.21 -18.69
C ALA A 254 6.84 -10.66 -19.07
N GLY A 255 6.19 -11.63 -18.43
CA GLY A 255 6.55 -13.05 -18.55
C GLY A 255 8.00 -13.31 -18.12
N THR A 256 8.83 -13.76 -19.06
CA THR A 256 10.28 -14.00 -18.84
C THR A 256 11.17 -12.82 -19.21
N ILE A 257 10.61 -11.77 -19.81
CA ILE A 257 11.37 -10.64 -20.35
C ILE A 257 11.44 -9.52 -19.31
N SER A 258 12.64 -9.18 -18.88
CA SER A 258 12.86 -8.01 -18.03
C SER A 258 12.47 -6.74 -18.79
N THR A 259 11.68 -5.87 -18.16
CA THR A 259 11.09 -4.68 -18.81
C THR A 259 11.70 -3.43 -18.21
N TRP A 260 11.57 -3.27 -16.88
CA TRP A 260 12.05 -2.12 -16.14
C TRP A 260 12.86 -2.56 -14.93
N ASN A 261 13.87 -1.79 -14.56
CA ASN A 261 14.51 -1.86 -13.25
C ASN A 261 14.55 -0.48 -12.63
N TYR A 262 14.05 -0.34 -11.40
CA TYR A 262 14.17 0.87 -10.60
C TYR A 262 15.25 0.64 -9.55
N THR A 263 16.39 1.31 -9.67
CA THR A 263 17.49 1.23 -8.69
C THR A 263 17.40 2.39 -7.72
N LEU A 264 17.57 2.10 -6.44
CA LEU A 264 17.42 3.05 -5.35
C LEU A 264 18.78 3.31 -4.69
N GLN A 265 19.16 4.59 -4.61
CA GLN A 265 20.42 5.00 -3.99
C GLN A 265 20.13 5.87 -2.78
N TYR A 266 20.83 5.59 -1.70
CA TYR A 266 20.63 6.23 -0.41
C TYR A 266 21.83 7.04 0.00
N GLU A 267 21.56 8.12 0.72
CA GLU A 267 22.56 8.93 1.40
C GLU A 267 22.27 8.99 2.92
N GLY A 268 23.19 9.61 3.65
CA GLY A 268 23.06 9.86 5.09
C GLY A 268 23.78 8.82 5.94
N GLU A 269 24.49 9.30 6.95
CA GLU A 269 25.30 8.44 7.83
C GLU A 269 24.47 7.85 8.97
N LYS A 270 23.64 8.67 9.62
CA LYS A 270 22.82 8.27 10.76
C LYS A 270 21.48 7.64 10.36
N TYR A 271 20.89 8.11 9.26
CA TYR A 271 19.64 7.62 8.72
C TYR A 271 19.73 7.57 7.19
N SER A 272 19.32 6.45 6.62
CA SER A 272 19.17 6.26 5.18
C SER A 272 18.08 7.20 4.66
N ARG A 273 18.43 8.05 3.70
CA ARG A 273 17.50 8.89 2.94
C ARG A 273 17.61 8.51 1.48
N LEU A 274 16.48 8.23 0.82
CA LEU A 274 16.47 7.94 -0.61
C LEU A 274 16.85 9.21 -1.38
N ALA A 275 18.03 9.18 -2.00
CA ALA A 275 18.60 10.31 -2.72
C ALA A 275 18.26 10.27 -4.21
N ARG A 276 18.16 9.06 -4.78
CA ARG A 276 17.99 8.88 -6.23
C ARG A 276 17.23 7.60 -6.54
N VAL A 277 16.35 7.70 -7.54
CA VAL A 277 15.68 6.57 -8.19
C VAL A 277 16.03 6.62 -9.66
N ASP A 278 16.67 5.58 -10.18
CA ASP A 278 17.00 5.44 -11.60
C ASP A 278 16.11 4.37 -12.23
N LYS A 279 15.44 4.69 -13.33
CA LYS A 279 14.63 3.74 -14.11
C LYS A 279 15.38 3.36 -15.38
N CYS A 280 15.70 2.08 -15.52
CA CYS A 280 16.37 1.52 -16.70
C CYS A 280 15.43 0.58 -17.46
N ALA A 281 15.48 0.66 -18.79
CA ALA A 281 14.78 -0.27 -19.68
C ALA A 281 15.77 -1.32 -20.20
N PHE A 282 15.35 -2.59 -20.28
CA PHE A 282 16.16 -3.60 -20.93
C PHE A 282 15.89 -3.62 -22.43
N ARG A 283 16.97 -3.66 -23.23
CA ARG A 283 16.86 -3.78 -24.68
C ARG A 283 16.36 -5.19 -25.00
N ARG A 284 15.27 -5.30 -25.76
CA ARG A 284 14.85 -6.57 -26.36
C ARG A 284 15.91 -6.97 -27.39
N THR A 285 16.61 -8.08 -27.13
CA THR A 285 17.44 -8.79 -28.13
C THR A 285 16.57 -9.66 -29.00
#